data_AF-A0A736RCP3-F1
#
_entry.id   AF-A0A736RCP3-F1
#
_cell.length_a   1.000
_cell.length_b   1.000
_cell.length_c   1.000
_cell.angle_alpha   90.00
_cell.angle_beta   90.00
_cell.angle_gamma   90.00
#
_symmetry.space_group_name_H-M   'P 1'
#
loop_
_entity.id
_entity.type
_entity.pdbx_description
1 polymer ?
#
loop_
_entity_poly.entity_id
_entity_poly.type
_entity_poly.pdbx_seq_one_letter_code
_entity_poly.pdbx_strand_id
1 'polypeptide(L)'
;ICVHDIAAQKITLTNFQKYAIGWSATLHFVAQDHFGLDVADIKNKLYREFRFFRIWFFLQRHRDFAFKPFFTNFNTITRIGSY
;
A
#
# COMPACT_ATOMS: atom_id res chain seq x y z
N ILE A 1 4.54 -12.21 -2.17
CA ILE A 1 4.49 -10.85 -1.58
C ILE A 1 3.02 -10.52 -1.41
N CYS A 2 2.59 -10.19 -0.19
CA CYS A 2 1.20 -9.86 0.14
C CYS A 2 1.12 -8.37 0.47
N VAL A 3 -0.06 -7.76 0.26
CA VAL A 3 -0.34 -6.38 0.66
C VAL A 3 -0.80 -6.38 2.12
N HIS A 4 -0.15 -5.57 2.96
CA HIS A 4 -0.51 -5.36 4.36
C HIS A 4 -1.30 -4.06 4.54
N ASP A 5 -0.90 -2.98 3.87
CA ASP A 5 -1.54 -1.66 3.97
C ASP A 5 -1.39 -0.83 2.66
N ILE A 6 -1.90 0.40 2.64
CA ILE A 6 -1.69 1.39 1.58
C ILE A 6 -0.78 2.50 2.12
N ALA A 7 0.50 2.43 1.77
CA ALA A 7 1.49 3.43 2.15
C ALA A 7 1.42 4.70 1.27
N ALA A 8 1.07 4.56 -0.01
CA ALA A 8 0.85 5.68 -0.92
C ALA A 8 -0.28 5.38 -1.90
N GLN A 9 -1.04 6.42 -2.28
CA GLN A 9 -2.16 6.29 -3.20
C GLN A 9 -2.27 7.50 -4.13
N LYS A 10 -2.67 7.23 -5.38
CA LYS A 10 -3.10 8.21 -6.37
C LYS A 10 -4.39 7.73 -7.01
N ILE A 11 -5.41 8.58 -7.00
CA ILE A 11 -6.69 8.32 -7.67
C ILE A 11 -6.82 9.33 -8.81
N THR A 12 -7.04 8.84 -10.03
CA THR A 12 -7.20 9.67 -11.22
C THR A 12 -8.58 9.46 -11.83
N LEU A 13 -9.36 10.54 -11.99
CA LEU A 13 -10.58 10.52 -12.80
C LEU A 13 -10.17 10.54 -14.28
N THR A 14 -10.37 9.43 -14.98
CA THR A 14 -9.95 9.28 -16.38
C THR A 14 -11.07 9.55 -17.37
N ASN A 15 -12.32 9.43 -16.93
CA ASN A 15 -13.49 9.76 -17.73
C ASN A 15 -14.64 10.21 -16.81
N PHE A 16 -15.41 11.19 -17.24
CA PHE A 16 -16.63 11.62 -16.58
C PHE A 16 -17.71 11.91 -17.61
N GLN A 17 -18.87 11.29 -17.45
CA GLN A 17 -20.02 11.46 -18.34
C GLN A 17 -21.26 11.79 -17.54
N LYS A 18 -21.97 12.83 -17.95
CA LYS A 18 -23.25 13.24 -17.38
C LYS A 18 -24.37 12.89 -18.37
N TYR A 19 -25.47 12.35 -17.86
CA TYR A 19 -26.65 12.01 -18.63
C TYR A 19 -27.84 12.88 -18.21
N ALA A 20 -28.97 12.74 -18.89
CA ALA A 20 -30.22 13.43 -18.49
C ALA A 20 -30.68 12.99 -17.10
N ILE A 21 -30.54 11.70 -16.79
CA ILE A 21 -30.76 11.12 -15.48
C ILE A 21 -29.49 10.34 -15.15
N GLY A 22 -28.74 10.81 -14.15
CA GLY A 22 -27.54 10.13 -13.68
C GLY A 22 -26.21 10.58 -14.30
N TRP A 23 -25.17 9.84 -13.93
CA TRP A 23 -23.78 10.10 -14.29
C TRP A 23 -22.94 8.83 -14.19
N SER A 24 -21.78 8.84 -14.84
CA SER A 24 -20.76 7.81 -14.67
C SER A 24 -19.36 8.41 -14.67
N ALA A 25 -18.44 7.75 -13.98
CA ALA A 25 -17.03 8.10 -13.91
C ALA A 25 -16.17 6.85 -14.01
N THR A 26 -15.02 6.97 -14.64
CA THR A 26 -13.97 5.95 -14.60
C THR A 26 -12.83 6.47 -13.72
N LEU A 27 -12.48 5.71 -12.69
CA LEU A 27 -11.41 6.03 -11.76
C LEU A 27 -10.27 5.03 -11.96
N HIS A 28 -9.05 5.53 -12.03
CA HIS A 28 -7.81 4.76 -11.99
C HIS A 28 -7.16 4.94 -10.62
N PHE A 29 -7.14 3.86 -9.84
CA PHE A 29 -6.47 3.78 -8.56
C PHE A 29 -5.07 3.22 -8.78
N VAL A 30 -4.05 3.92 -8.30
CA VAL A 30 -2.68 3.44 -8.17
C VAL A 30 -2.33 3.51 -6.71
N ALA A 31 -1.82 2.42 -6.15
CA ALA A 31 -1.44 2.33 -4.75
C ALA A 31 -0.12 1.58 -4.59
N GLN A 32 0.54 1.84 -3.48
CA GLN A 32 1.77 1.19 -3.09
C GLN A 32 1.67 0.81 -1.62
N ASP A 33 2.06 -0.42 -1.32
CA ASP A 33 2.38 -0.86 0.03
C ASP A 33 3.89 -0.88 0.23
N HIS A 34 4.35 -0.80 1.48
CA HIS A 34 5.74 -1.01 1.84
C HIS A 34 5.86 -2.02 2.98
N PHE A 35 6.81 -2.94 2.84
CA PHE A 35 7.22 -3.83 3.92
C PHE A 35 8.55 -3.36 4.51
N GLY A 36 8.45 -2.34 5.38
CA GLY A 36 9.55 -1.90 6.21
C GLY A 36 9.11 -1.78 7.66
N LEU A 37 10.06 -1.99 8.58
CA LEU A 37 9.77 -2.05 9.99
C LEU A 37 10.34 -0.86 10.73
N ASP A 38 9.58 -0.42 11.72
CA ASP A 38 10.00 0.55 12.70
C ASP A 38 10.07 -0.01 14.13
N VAL A 39 10.40 0.89 15.06
CA VAL A 39 10.60 0.53 16.45
C VAL A 39 9.27 0.15 17.11
N ALA A 40 8.15 0.72 16.66
CA ALA A 40 6.82 0.36 17.15
C ALA A 40 6.45 -1.05 16.68
N ASP A 41 6.76 -1.41 15.44
CA ASP A 41 6.49 -2.74 14.89
C ASP A 41 7.17 -3.85 15.70
N ILE A 42 8.45 -3.70 16.02
CA ILE A 42 9.17 -4.72 16.82
C ILE A 42 8.84 -4.71 18.31
N LYS A 43 8.22 -3.64 18.81
CA LYS A 43 7.74 -3.55 20.20
C LYS A 43 6.33 -4.11 20.35
N ASN A 44 5.60 -4.30 19.25
CA ASN A 44 4.29 -4.93 19.25
C ASN A 44 4.38 -6.37 19.79
N LYS A 45 3.52 -6.71 20.76
CA LYS A 45 3.53 -8.01 21.44
C LYS A 45 3.30 -9.19 20.49
N LEU A 46 2.55 -8.99 19.40
CA LEU A 46 2.29 -10.03 18.40
C LEU A 46 3.46 -10.14 17.42
N TYR A 47 3.89 -9.02 16.83
CA TYR A 47 4.91 -9.03 15.77
C TYR A 47 6.30 -9.45 16.26
N ARG A 48 6.64 -9.17 17.53
CA ARG A 48 7.93 -9.55 18.11
C ARG A 48 8.14 -11.06 18.21
N GLU A 49 7.07 -11.84 18.36
CA GLU A 49 7.16 -13.31 18.49
C GLU A 49 7.67 -13.96 17.20
N PHE A 50 7.32 -13.36 16.06
CA PHE A 50 7.79 -13.80 14.76
C PHE A 50 9.26 -13.44 14.54
N ARG A 51 10.11 -14.47 14.44
CA ARG A 51 11.57 -14.30 14.26
C ARG A 51 11.93 -13.52 13.00
N PHE A 52 11.17 -13.68 11.92
CA PHE A 52 11.46 -13.00 10.65
C PHE A 52 11.33 -11.48 10.76
N PHE A 53 10.36 -10.95 11.52
CA PHE A 53 10.23 -9.51 11.75
C PHE A 53 11.47 -8.94 12.46
N ARG A 54 12.03 -9.64 13.45
CA ARG A 54 13.25 -9.22 14.15
C ARG A 54 14.48 -9.23 13.24
N ILE A 55 14.66 -10.28 12.44
CA ILE A 55 15.76 -10.39 11.47
C ILE A 55 15.64 -9.29 10.42
N TRP A 56 14.44 -9.09 9.87
CA TRP A 56 14.18 -8.06 8.88
C TRP A 56 14.47 -6.66 9.43
N PHE A 57 14.00 -6.35 10.64
CA PHE A 57 14.29 -5.07 11.30
C PHE A 57 15.80 -4.83 11.46
N PHE A 58 16.56 -5.85 11.86
CA PHE A 58 18.01 -5.75 11.99
C PHE A 58 18.67 -5.44 10.64
N LEU A 59 18.31 -6.18 9.59
CA LEU A 59 18.85 -5.97 8.24
C LEU A 59 18.53 -4.57 7.69
N GLN A 60 17.38 -4.00 8.04
CA GLN A 60 17.00 -2.66 7.61
C GLN A 60 17.73 -1.54 8.38
N ARG A 61 17.98 -1.72 9.68
CA ARG A 61 18.46 -0.65 10.59
C ARG A 61 19.95 -0.72 10.89
N HIS A 62 20.60 -1.85 10.66
CA HIS A 62 22.03 -1.99 10.92
C HIS A 62 22.84 -1.29 9.82
N ARG A 63 23.81 -0.46 10.23
CA ARG A 63 24.61 0.40 9.34
C ARG A 63 25.31 -0.33 8.20
N ASP A 64 25.72 -1.58 8.42
CA ASP A 64 26.47 -2.36 7.43
C ASP A 64 25.57 -3.05 6.39
N PHE A 65 24.25 -3.11 6.62
CA PHE A 65 23.28 -3.74 5.70
C PHE A 65 22.38 -2.72 5.03
N ALA A 66 21.72 -1.84 5.81
CA ALA A 66 20.86 -0.75 5.34
C ALA A 66 19.82 -1.16 4.26
N PHE A 67 19.25 -2.37 4.38
CA PHE A 67 18.29 -2.88 3.40
C PHE A 67 17.05 -1.99 3.30
N LYS A 68 16.62 -1.72 2.07
CA LYS A 68 15.44 -0.89 1.80
C LYS A 68 14.14 -1.70 1.96
N PRO A 69 13.03 -1.06 2.34
CA PRO A 69 11.72 -1.71 2.35
C PRO A 69 11.39 -2.34 0.99
N PHE A 70 10.67 -3.45 1.00
CA PHE A 70 10.06 -3.97 -0.22
C PHE A 70 8.83 -3.15 -0.55
N PHE A 71 8.65 -2.77 -1.81
CA PHE A 71 7.46 -2.08 -2.26
C PHE A 71 6.60 -3.00 -3.11
N THR A 72 5.29 -2.99 -2.84
CA THR A 72 4.29 -3.69 -3.65
C THR A 72 3.42 -2.65 -4.33
N ASN A 73 3.60 -2.47 -5.63
CA ASN A 73 2.79 -1.56 -6.42
C ASN A 73 1.60 -2.31 -7.01
N PHE A 74 0.41 -1.72 -6.93
CA PHE A 74 -0.81 -2.27 -7.50
C PHE A 74 -1.72 -1.16 -8.01
N ASN A 75 -2.58 -1.51 -8.98
CA ASN A 75 -3.53 -0.58 -9.54
C ASN A 75 -4.82 -1.29 -9.94
N THR A 76 -5.90 -0.52 -10.07
CA THR A 76 -7.16 -0.99 -10.62
C THR A 76 -7.90 0.15 -11.30
N ILE A 77 -8.70 -0.18 -12.31
CA ILE A 77 -9.61 0.76 -12.97
C ILE A 77 -11.03 0.30 -12.65
N THR A 78 -11.84 1.21 -12.14
CA THR A 78 -13.24 0.93 -11.83
C THR A 78 -14.15 1.99 -12.44
N ARG A 79 -15.34 1.57 -12.83
CA ARG A 79 -16.40 2.45 -13.31
C ARG A 79 -17.45 2.57 -12.20
N ILE A 80 -17.71 3.79 -11.78
CA ILE A 80 -18.76 4.13 -10.82
C ILE A 80 -19.81 4.99 -11.51
N GLY A 81 -21.02 5.01 -10.97
CA GLY A 81 -22.09 5.84 -11.51
C GLY A 81 -23.39 5.65 -10.75
N SER A 82 -24.31 6.58 -10.99
CA SER A 82 -25.70 6.49 -10.56
C SER A 82 -26.57 6.69 -11.79
N TYR A 83 -27.58 5.84 -11.94
CA TYR A 83 -28.61 5.96 -12.96
C TYR A 83 -29.85 6.65 -12.40
#